data_AF-A0A212AV23-F1
#
_entry.id   AF-A0A212AV23-F1
#
_cell.length_a   1.000
_cell.length_b   1.000
_cell.length_c   1.000
_cell.angle_alpha   90.00
_cell.angle_beta   90.00
_cell.angle_gamma   90.00
#
_symmetry.space_group_name_H-M   'P 1'
#
loop_
_entity.id
_entity.type
_entity.pdbx_description
1 polymer ?
#
loop_
_entity_poly.entity_id
_entity_poly.type
_entity_poly.pdbx_seq_one_letter_code
_entity_poly.pdbx_strand_id
1 'polypeptide(L)'
;MAVAALLPAPAVATPENEERDVQLTATLNRLRLLSLRCRAARRIDVFSACALLAMDRVEAAQAFAEALLRALPQATGKPSNFLFPGSRERSFDESWLLRLLEAVRHGDGDSTIFLIASQVRKPYRRQVAYLAKGLAEGLDTI
;
A
#
# COMPACT_ATOMS: atom_id res chain seq x y z
N MET A 1 39.94 -26.75 16.72
CA MET A 1 38.66 -26.20 17.21
C MET A 1 37.89 -25.66 16.03
N ALA A 2 36.85 -26.35 15.58
CA ALA A 2 36.04 -25.96 14.42
C ALA A 2 34.80 -25.18 14.90
N VAL A 3 34.66 -23.93 14.46
CA VAL A 3 33.43 -23.15 14.66
C VAL A 3 32.47 -23.54 13.53
N ALA A 4 31.48 -24.36 13.86
CA ALA A 4 30.39 -24.68 12.96
C ALA A 4 29.57 -23.40 12.73
N ALA A 5 29.52 -22.95 11.48
CA ALA A 5 28.67 -21.87 11.04
C ALA A 5 27.21 -22.22 11.32
N LEU A 6 26.60 -21.50 12.25
CA LEU A 6 25.18 -21.55 12.53
C LEU A 6 24.46 -20.90 11.33
N LEU A 7 24.07 -21.72 10.35
CA LEU A 7 23.09 -21.35 9.34
C LEU A 7 21.79 -20.94 10.09
N PRO A 8 21.18 -19.77 9.80
CA PRO A 8 19.89 -19.44 10.38
C PRO A 8 18.86 -20.47 9.91
N ALA A 9 18.14 -21.06 10.87
CA ALA A 9 17.04 -21.98 10.59
C ALA A 9 16.02 -21.32 9.65
N PRO A 10 15.42 -22.06 8.68
CA PRO A 10 14.36 -21.51 7.85
C PRO A 10 13.23 -21.04 8.76
N ALA A 11 12.80 -19.78 8.59
CA ALA A 11 11.74 -19.19 9.38
C ALA A 11 10.49 -20.07 9.31
N VAL A 12 10.19 -20.80 10.38
CA VAL A 12 8.97 -21.59 10.51
C VAL A 12 7.82 -20.61 10.51
N ALA A 13 7.01 -20.61 9.46
CA ALA A 13 5.81 -19.80 9.39
C ALA A 13 4.85 -20.28 10.50
N THR A 14 4.51 -19.40 11.43
CA THR A 14 3.41 -19.65 12.37
C THR A 14 2.08 -19.52 11.62
N PRO A 15 1.02 -20.22 12.03
CA PRO A 15 -0.28 -20.15 11.35
C PRO A 15 -0.83 -18.71 11.24
N GLU A 16 -0.55 -17.87 12.25
CA GLU A 16 -0.89 -16.43 12.21
C GLU A 16 -0.14 -15.68 11.10
N ASN A 17 1.11 -16.05 10.81
CA ASN A 17 1.91 -15.41 9.76
C ASN A 17 1.43 -15.83 8.37
N GLU A 18 0.96 -17.07 8.21
CA GLU A 18 0.38 -17.55 6.96
C GLU A 18 -0.95 -16.85 6.65
N GLU A 19 -1.85 -16.73 7.63
CA GLU A 19 -3.13 -16.06 7.43
C GLU A 19 -2.97 -14.56 7.16
N ARG A 20 -2.02 -13.91 7.84
CA ARG A 20 -1.60 -12.54 7.52
C ARG A 20 -1.09 -12.42 6.10
N ASP A 21 -0.25 -13.35 5.64
CA ASP A 21 0.31 -13.29 4.28
C ASP A 21 -0.76 -13.51 3.20
N VAL A 22 -1.75 -14.37 3.46
CA VAL A 22 -2.93 -14.55 2.60
C VAL A 22 -3.73 -13.25 2.51
N GLN A 23 -4.03 -12.61 3.63
CA GLN A 23 -4.79 -11.35 3.67
C GLN A 23 -4.03 -10.22 2.95
N LEU A 24 -2.73 -10.08 3.22
CA LEU A 24 -1.86 -9.11 2.54
C LEU A 24 -1.81 -9.34 1.03
N THR A 25 -1.78 -10.60 0.60
CA THR A 25 -1.77 -10.97 -0.82
C THR A 25 -3.11 -10.64 -1.49
N ALA A 26 -4.23 -10.86 -0.81
CA ALA A 26 -5.55 -10.46 -1.30
C ALA A 26 -5.66 -8.93 -1.48
N THR A 27 -5.29 -8.17 -0.45
CA THR A 27 -5.23 -6.71 -0.50
C THR A 27 -4.32 -6.22 -1.63
N LEU A 28 -3.13 -6.80 -1.77
CA LEU A 28 -2.17 -6.41 -2.81
C LEU A 28 -2.74 -6.69 -4.21
N ASN A 29 -3.38 -7.83 -4.43
CA ASN A 29 -4.00 -8.14 -5.72
C ASN A 29 -5.14 -7.17 -6.06
N ARG A 30 -5.90 -6.70 -5.06
CA ARG A 30 -6.90 -5.66 -5.25
C ARG A 30 -6.26 -4.33 -5.66
N LEU A 31 -5.20 -3.92 -4.98
CA LEU A 31 -4.44 -2.70 -5.33
C LEU A 31 -3.82 -2.79 -6.73
N ARG A 32 -3.29 -3.96 -7.12
CA ARG A 32 -2.78 -4.20 -8.47
C ARG A 32 -3.88 -4.01 -9.52
N LEU A 33 -5.08 -4.55 -9.30
CA LEU A 33 -6.22 -4.38 -10.19
C LEU A 33 -6.66 -2.90 -10.28
N LEU A 34 -6.74 -2.20 -9.15
CA LEU A 34 -7.06 -0.76 -9.12
C LEU A 34 -5.98 0.07 -9.83
N SER A 35 -4.70 -0.31 -9.72
CA SER A 35 -3.61 0.37 -10.41
C SER A 35 -3.76 0.25 -11.93
N LEU A 36 -4.15 -0.93 -12.43
CA LEU A 36 -4.42 -1.16 -13.85
C LEU A 36 -5.60 -0.29 -14.33
N ARG A 37 -6.69 -0.25 -13.56
CA ARG A 37 -7.85 0.63 -13.85
C ARG A 37 -7.46 2.10 -13.87
N CYS A 38 -6.62 2.55 -12.93
CA CYS A 38 -6.15 3.93 -12.87
C CYS A 38 -5.26 4.30 -14.07
N ARG A 39 -4.49 3.35 -14.62
CA ARG A 39 -3.70 3.56 -15.85
C ARG A 39 -4.57 3.56 -17.10
N ALA A 40 -5.63 2.74 -17.13
CA ALA A 40 -6.56 2.64 -18.24
C ALA A 40 -7.54 3.83 -18.31
N ALA A 41 -7.90 4.40 -17.17
CA ALA A 41 -8.70 5.62 -17.10
C ALA A 41 -7.87 6.82 -17.60
N ARG A 42 -8.43 7.61 -18.53
CA ARG A 42 -7.87 8.88 -19.01
C ARG A 42 -7.44 9.72 -17.80
N ARG A 43 -6.19 10.23 -17.76
CA ARG A 43 -5.62 10.95 -16.60
C ARG A 43 -6.54 12.13 -16.20
N ILE A 44 -7.44 11.89 -15.25
CA ILE A 44 -8.23 12.94 -14.62
C ILE A 44 -7.34 13.60 -13.56
N ASP A 45 -7.44 14.91 -13.48
CA ASP A 45 -6.70 15.77 -12.56
C ASP A 45 -6.84 15.28 -11.10
N VAL A 46 -5.74 15.34 -10.35
CA VAL A 46 -5.59 14.81 -8.98
C VAL A 46 -6.63 15.40 -8.02
N PHE A 47 -7.17 16.58 -8.34
CA PHE A 47 -8.14 17.30 -7.54
C PHE A 47 -9.58 16.76 -7.65
N SER A 48 -9.93 16.02 -8.72
CA SER A 48 -11.29 15.44 -8.84
C SER A 48 -11.49 14.18 -7.99
N ALA A 49 -10.41 13.54 -7.53
CA ALA A 49 -10.50 12.32 -6.72
C ALA A 49 -11.00 12.58 -5.27
N CYS A 50 -11.00 13.84 -4.82
CA CYS A 50 -11.45 14.21 -3.48
C CYS A 50 -12.98 14.39 -3.35
N ALA A 51 -13.73 14.39 -4.46
CA ALA A 51 -15.16 14.74 -4.45
C ALA A 51 -16.13 13.55 -4.32
N LEU A 52 -15.65 12.31 -4.21
CA LEU A 52 -16.47 11.10 -4.09
C LEU A 52 -16.27 10.45 -2.72
N LEU A 53 -16.64 11.19 -1.67
CA LEU A 53 -16.89 10.58 -0.36
C LEU A 53 -18.29 9.98 -0.40
N ALA A 54 -18.37 8.74 -0.90
CA ALA A 54 -19.58 7.93 -0.90
C ALA A 54 -20.07 7.64 0.52
N MET A 55 -21.37 7.45 0.68
CA MET A 55 -21.99 7.11 1.98
C MET A 55 -21.69 5.66 2.42
N ASP A 56 -21.14 4.82 1.55
CA ASP A 56 -20.73 3.45 1.84
C ASP A 56 -19.23 3.35 2.15
N ARG A 57 -18.89 2.58 3.20
CA ARG A 57 -17.52 2.34 3.67
C ARG A 57 -16.67 1.63 2.61
N VAL A 58 -17.27 0.70 1.85
CA VAL A 58 -16.57 -0.01 0.76
C VAL A 58 -16.18 0.96 -0.35
N GLU A 59 -17.13 1.77 -0.80
CA GLU A 59 -16.92 2.74 -1.87
C GLU A 59 -15.92 3.82 -1.44
N ALA A 60 -15.97 4.26 -0.18
CA ALA A 60 -15.00 5.18 0.39
C ALA A 60 -13.57 4.60 0.39
N ALA A 61 -13.40 3.35 0.84
CA ALA A 61 -12.09 2.69 0.85
C ALA A 61 -11.50 2.56 -0.56
N GLN A 62 -12.34 2.19 -1.54
CA GLN A 62 -11.92 2.10 -2.93
C GLN A 62 -11.58 3.48 -3.52
N ALA A 63 -12.32 4.53 -3.18
CA ALA A 63 -12.02 5.90 -3.58
C ALA A 63 -10.67 6.39 -3.02
N PHE A 64 -10.38 6.11 -1.74
CA PHE A 64 -9.08 6.38 -1.14
C PHE A 64 -7.95 5.62 -1.84
N ALA A 65 -8.16 4.33 -2.16
CA ALA A 65 -7.18 3.54 -2.92
C ALA A 65 -6.90 4.14 -4.30
N GLU A 66 -7.93 4.50 -5.06
CA GLU A 66 -7.77 5.11 -6.38
C GLU A 66 -7.07 6.47 -6.30
N ALA A 67 -7.48 7.32 -5.36
CA ALA A 67 -6.86 8.62 -5.14
C ALA A 67 -5.38 8.48 -4.79
N LEU A 68 -5.03 7.55 -3.90
CA LEU A 68 -3.66 7.26 -3.50
C LEU A 68 -2.84 6.79 -4.71
N LEU A 69 -3.31 5.77 -5.43
CA LEU A 69 -2.61 5.19 -6.58
C LEU A 69 -2.37 6.21 -7.70
N ARG A 70 -3.31 7.15 -7.92
CA ARG A 70 -3.15 8.25 -8.88
C ARG A 70 -2.19 9.34 -8.40
N ALA A 71 -2.16 9.62 -7.09
CA ALA A 71 -1.27 10.62 -6.51
C ALA A 71 0.19 10.12 -6.45
N LEU A 72 0.42 8.81 -6.29
CA LEU A 72 1.75 8.25 -6.08
C LEU A 72 2.79 8.67 -7.13
N PRO A 73 2.53 8.60 -8.46
CA PRO A 73 3.53 9.00 -9.45
C PRO A 73 4.00 10.46 -9.31
N GLN A 74 3.10 11.36 -8.90
CA GLN A 74 3.44 12.77 -8.67
C GLN A 74 4.14 12.95 -7.32
N ALA A 75 3.65 12.24 -6.30
CA ALA A 75 4.15 12.29 -4.94
C ALA A 75 5.60 11.77 -4.81
N THR A 76 5.94 10.72 -5.57
CA THR A 76 7.29 10.14 -5.62
C THR A 76 8.16 10.75 -6.73
N GLY A 77 7.55 11.35 -7.75
CA GLY A 77 8.25 11.88 -8.93
C GLY A 77 8.70 10.82 -9.93
N LYS A 78 8.27 9.55 -9.75
CA LYS A 78 8.58 8.41 -10.63
C LYS A 78 7.33 7.55 -10.82
N PRO A 79 7.17 6.82 -11.93
CA PRO A 79 6.04 5.92 -12.11
C PRO A 79 6.05 4.81 -11.04
N SER A 80 4.88 4.53 -10.45
CA SER A 80 4.74 3.45 -9.48
C SER A 80 4.77 2.09 -10.16
N ASN A 81 5.68 1.21 -9.72
CA ASN A 81 5.84 -0.13 -10.25
C ASN A 81 4.91 -1.12 -9.55
N PHE A 82 3.69 -1.29 -10.06
CA PHE A 82 2.79 -2.38 -9.63
C PHE A 82 2.82 -3.52 -10.64
N LEU A 83 3.03 -4.73 -10.14
CA LEU A 83 3.06 -5.97 -10.90
C LEU A 83 1.65 -6.44 -11.26
N PHE A 84 1.57 -7.45 -12.12
CA PHE A 84 0.29 -8.04 -12.50
C PHE A 84 -0.37 -8.79 -11.31
N PRO A 85 -1.72 -8.76 -11.16
CA PRO A 85 -2.42 -9.55 -10.15
C PRO A 85 -2.03 -11.03 -10.22
N GLY A 86 -1.79 -11.66 -9.07
CA GLY A 86 -1.34 -13.06 -9.01
C GLY A 86 0.18 -13.26 -9.14
N SER A 87 0.97 -12.19 -9.34
CA SER A 87 2.43 -12.29 -9.22
C SER A 87 2.82 -12.70 -7.80
N ARG A 88 3.69 -13.72 -7.69
CA ARG A 88 4.22 -14.23 -6.41
C ARG A 88 5.22 -13.26 -5.76
N GLU A 89 5.91 -12.48 -6.58
CA GLU A 89 6.86 -11.47 -6.13
C GLU A 89 6.15 -10.16 -5.81
N ARG A 90 6.81 -9.30 -5.02
CA ARG A 90 6.36 -7.93 -4.71
C ARG A 90 7.43 -6.95 -5.20
N SER A 91 7.00 -5.88 -5.86
CA SER A 91 7.92 -4.78 -6.17
C SER A 91 8.31 -4.02 -4.90
N PHE A 92 9.31 -3.15 -5.02
CA PHE A 92 9.68 -2.24 -3.93
C PHE A 92 8.52 -1.30 -3.55
N ASP A 93 7.82 -0.73 -4.54
CA ASP A 93 6.71 0.20 -4.30
C ASP A 93 5.51 -0.52 -3.64
N GLU A 94 5.26 -1.77 -4.04
CA GLU A 94 4.22 -2.62 -3.44
C GLU A 94 4.55 -2.96 -1.98
N SER A 95 5.79 -3.37 -1.71
CA SER A 95 6.26 -3.69 -0.36
C SER A 95 6.24 -2.47 0.55
N TRP A 96 6.66 -1.32 0.03
CA TRP A 96 6.59 -0.05 0.76
C TRP A 96 5.15 0.34 1.10
N LEU A 97 4.23 0.23 0.15
CA LEU A 97 2.83 0.59 0.36
C LEU A 97 2.16 -0.33 1.41
N LEU A 98 2.40 -1.64 1.35
CA LEU A 98 1.87 -2.57 2.35
C LEU A 98 2.37 -2.24 3.75
N ARG A 99 3.68 -1.99 3.91
CA ARG A 99 4.26 -1.59 5.20
C ARG A 99 3.71 -0.26 5.71
N LEU A 100 3.43 0.69 4.81
CA LEU A 100 2.80 1.95 5.18
C LEU A 100 1.39 1.72 5.72
N LEU A 101 0.58 0.92 5.04
CA LEU A 101 -0.79 0.62 5.45
C LEU A 101 -0.82 -0.13 6.78
N GLU A 102 0.10 -1.08 6.98
CA GLU A 102 0.26 -1.80 8.23
C GLU A 102 0.66 -0.88 9.40
N ALA A 103 1.67 -0.02 9.21
CA ALA A 103 2.09 0.96 10.23
C ALA A 103 0.93 1.89 10.62
N VAL A 104 0.16 2.34 9.64
CA VAL A 104 -1.03 3.18 9.87
C VAL A 104 -2.11 2.43 10.64
N ARG A 105 -2.40 1.17 10.30
CA ARG A 105 -3.40 0.33 11.03
C ARG A 105 -2.99 0.09 12.48
N HIS A 106 -1.70 -0.12 12.75
CA HIS A 106 -1.19 -0.33 14.09
C HIS A 106 -1.01 0.97 14.90
N GLY A 107 -1.30 2.14 14.31
CA GLY A 107 -1.08 3.42 14.96
C GLY A 107 0.40 3.78 15.17
N ASP A 108 1.31 3.13 14.44
CA ASP A 108 2.75 3.39 14.50
C ASP A 108 3.08 4.66 13.71
N GLY A 109 3.00 5.79 14.42
CA GLY A 109 3.23 7.11 13.85
C GLY A 109 4.66 7.31 13.35
N ASP A 110 5.65 6.77 14.06
CA ASP A 110 7.07 6.94 13.70
C ASP A 110 7.40 6.19 12.41
N SER A 111 6.97 4.93 12.30
CA SER A 111 7.11 4.15 11.07
C SER A 111 6.34 4.79 9.91
N THR A 112 5.13 5.31 10.16
CA THR A 112 4.34 6.02 9.15
C THR A 112 5.09 7.25 8.62
N ILE A 113 5.62 8.09 9.51
CA ILE A 113 6.37 9.29 9.13
C ILE A 113 7.63 8.90 8.35
N PHE A 114 8.36 7.90 8.82
CA PHE A 114 9.58 7.41 8.18
C PHE A 114 9.30 6.88 6.76
N LEU A 115 8.31 6.01 6.60
CA LEU A 115 7.94 5.41 5.32
C LEU A 115 7.46 6.47 4.33
N ILE A 116 6.66 7.44 4.77
CA ILE A 116 6.24 8.54 3.91
C ILE A 116 7.45 9.40 3.53
N ALA A 117 8.33 9.72 4.48
CA ALA A 117 9.50 10.55 4.20
C ALA A 117 10.50 9.90 3.24
N SER A 118 10.60 8.56 3.24
CA SER A 118 11.58 7.81 2.44
C SER A 118 11.26 7.81 0.94
N GLN A 119 9.98 7.91 0.57
CA GLN A 119 9.52 7.76 -0.82
C GLN A 119 8.74 8.96 -1.35
N VAL A 120 8.15 9.77 -0.47
CA VAL A 120 7.27 10.89 -0.85
C VAL A 120 7.97 12.23 -0.65
N ARG A 121 7.94 13.04 -1.71
CA ARG A 121 8.45 14.42 -1.70
C ARG A 121 7.66 15.26 -0.68
N LYS A 122 8.36 16.15 0.03
CA LYS A 122 7.82 16.97 1.14
C LYS A 122 6.41 17.56 0.92
N PRO A 123 6.07 18.19 -0.23
CA PRO A 123 4.76 18.82 -0.41
C PRO A 123 3.58 17.83 -0.40
N TYR A 124 3.79 16.57 -0.77
CA TYR A 124 2.73 15.57 -0.88
C TYR A 124 2.57 14.70 0.36
N ARG A 125 3.47 14.80 1.34
CA ARG A 125 3.50 13.90 2.51
C ARG A 125 2.21 13.90 3.31
N ARG A 126 1.66 15.07 3.59
CA ARG A 126 0.39 15.20 4.35
C ARG A 126 -0.78 14.59 3.58
N GLN A 127 -0.84 14.80 2.27
CA GLN A 127 -1.89 14.25 1.41
C GLN A 127 -1.80 12.72 1.35
N VAL A 128 -0.60 12.18 1.14
CA VAL A 128 -0.37 10.73 1.13
C VAL A 128 -0.71 10.11 2.48
N ALA A 129 -0.34 10.75 3.60
CA ALA A 129 -0.70 10.29 4.94
C ALA A 129 -2.23 10.20 5.12
N TYR A 130 -2.95 11.23 4.69
CA TYR A 130 -4.41 11.27 4.77
C TYR A 130 -5.07 10.15 3.94
N LEU A 131 -4.63 9.97 2.69
CA LEU A 131 -5.16 8.93 1.81
C LEU A 131 -4.82 7.52 2.30
N ALA A 132 -3.60 7.31 2.81
CA ALA A 132 -3.18 6.03 3.39
C ALA A 132 -4.01 5.69 4.64
N LYS A 133 -4.33 6.68 5.49
CA LYS A 133 -5.21 6.50 6.64
C LYS A 133 -6.63 6.10 6.26
N GLY A 134 -7.26 6.84 5.35
CA GLY A 134 -8.61 6.51 4.88
C GLY A 134 -8.68 5.14 4.20
N LEU A 135 -7.63 4.74 3.47
CA LEU A 135 -7.53 3.40 2.92
C LEU A 135 -7.37 2.34 4.01
N ALA A 136 -6.46 2.55 4.96
CA ALA A 136 -6.17 1.60 6.03
C ALA A 136 -7.38 1.29 6.92
N GLU A 137 -8.21 2.30 7.19
CA GLU A 137 -9.48 2.15 7.93
C GLU A 137 -10.53 1.34 7.16
N GLY A 138 -10.44 1.35 5.83
CA GLY A 138 -11.35 0.64 4.94
C GLY A 138 -10.89 -0.74 4.49
N LEU A 139 -9.63 -1.12 4.74
CA LEU A 139 -9.01 -2.36 4.23
C LEU A 139 -9.74 -3.64 4.63
N ASP A 140 -10.41 -3.67 5.78
CA ASP A 140 -11.18 -4.83 6.22
C ASP A 140 -12.51 -4.97 5.44
N THR A 141 -12.84 -4.03 4.55
CA THR A 141 -14.13 -3.93 3.84
C THR A 141 -13.99 -4.07 2.31
N ILE A 142 -12.78 -4.19 1.75
CA ILE A 142 -12.48 -4.24 0.31
C ILE A 142 -11.65 -5.46 -0.07
#